data_AF-A0A8X6RXZ7-F1
#
_entry.id   AF-A0A8X6RXZ7-F1
#
_cell.length_a   1.000
_cell.length_b   1.000
_cell.length_c   1.000
_cell.angle_alpha   90.00
_cell.angle_beta   90.00
_cell.angle_gamma   90.00
#
_symmetry.space_group_name_H-M   'P 1'
#
loop_
_entity.id
_entity.type
_entity.pdbx_description
1 polymer ?
#
loop_
_entity_poly.entity_id
_entity_poly.type
_entity_poly.pdbx_seq_one_letter_code
_entity_poly.pdbx_strand_id
1 'polypeptide(L)'
;MGAEFLFTGDNARPHRANIVDKCLQSEDITRMDRPAYSPDLNPIEHVWDMLGRRIAASLPPPTCLPELRRALLDEWCNIPQDQIYNLILSIPRRWKDCIASSGRHTPY
;
A
#
# COMPACT_ATOMS: atom_id res chain seq x y z
N MET A 1 1.33 18.86 -4.32
CA MET A 1 0.71 18.06 -3.23
C MET A 1 -0.14 19.00 -2.39
N GLY A 2 -1.26 18.52 -1.84
CA GLY A 2 -2.06 19.33 -0.91
C GLY A 2 -1.28 19.61 0.38
N ALA A 3 -1.69 20.63 1.14
CA ALA A 3 -0.97 21.14 2.30
C ALA A 3 -0.83 20.14 3.49
N GLU A 4 -1.40 18.93 3.40
CA GLU A 4 -1.41 17.92 4.47
C GLU A 4 -1.03 16.51 3.97
N PHE A 5 -0.17 16.41 2.95
CA PHE A 5 0.30 15.10 2.48
C PHE A 5 1.16 14.40 3.54
N LEU A 6 0.79 13.16 3.88
CA LEU A 6 1.56 12.28 4.76
C LEU A 6 2.03 11.04 3.99
N PHE A 7 3.34 10.80 4.02
CA PHE A 7 3.91 9.58 3.45
C PHE A 7 3.78 8.43 4.44
N THR A 8 3.19 7.33 3.99
CA THR A 8 3.10 6.07 4.73
C THR A 8 3.89 4.97 4.02
N GLY A 9 4.63 4.17 4.79
CA GLY A 9 5.41 3.03 4.30
C GLY A 9 5.54 1.95 5.38
N ASP A 10 6.16 0.82 5.06
CA ASP A 10 6.56 -0.16 6.08
C ASP A 10 7.77 0.35 6.89
N ASN A 11 8.10 -0.38 7.96
CA ASN A 11 9.26 -0.09 8.80
C ASN A 11 10.49 -0.93 8.43
N ALA A 12 10.61 -1.39 7.17
CA ALA A 12 11.78 -2.14 6.75
C ALA A 12 13.06 -1.30 6.96
N ARG A 13 14.14 -1.94 7.41
CA ARG A 13 15.40 -1.25 7.76
C ARG A 13 15.93 -0.32 6.67
N PRO A 14 15.89 -0.67 5.37
CA PRO A 14 16.34 0.25 4.31
C PRO A 14 15.50 1.54 4.25
N HIS A 15 14.20 1.47 4.50
CA HIS A 15 13.29 2.63 4.46
C HIS A 15 13.46 3.56 5.67
N ARG A 16 14.06 3.07 6.76
CA ARG A 16 14.35 3.81 8.00
C ARG A 16 15.83 4.22 8.11
N ALA A 17 16.60 4.11 7.03
CA ALA A 17 17.98 4.59 7.01
C ALA A 17 18.03 6.12 7.00
N ASN A 18 19.03 6.71 7.67
CA ASN A 18 19.21 8.16 7.76
C ASN A 18 19.22 8.87 6.39
N ILE A 19 19.74 8.21 5.35
CA ILE A 19 19.76 8.77 3.99
C ILE A 19 18.34 8.95 3.42
N VAL A 20 17.43 8.03 3.76
CA VAL A 20 16.03 8.10 3.34
C VAL A 20 15.30 9.20 4.11
N ASP A 21 15.52 9.30 5.43
CA ASP A 21 14.90 10.36 6.23
C ASP A 21 15.35 11.76 5.79
N LYS A 22 16.65 11.93 5.47
CA LYS A 22 17.17 13.18 4.90
C LYS A 22 16.54 13.52 3.56
N CYS A 23 16.32 12.51 2.70
CA CYS A 23 15.66 12.68 1.41
C CYS A 23 14.20 13.12 1.58
N LEU A 24 13.45 12.52 2.50
CA LEU A 24 12.07 12.96 2.76
C LEU A 24 12.04 14.39 3.32
N GLN A 25 12.96 14.74 4.21
CA GLN A 25 13.06 16.09 4.76
C GLN A 25 13.41 17.14 3.69
N SER A 26 14.29 16.84 2.73
CA SER A 26 14.63 17.78 1.66
C SER A 26 13.48 18.06 0.71
N GLU A 27 12.53 17.14 0.62
CA GLU A 27 11.31 17.26 -0.21
C GLU A 27 10.11 17.78 0.60
N ASP A 28 10.30 18.19 1.86
CA ASP A 28 9.24 18.62 2.79
C ASP A 28 8.13 17.56 2.97
N ILE A 29 8.52 16.27 2.90
CA ILE A 29 7.60 15.14 3.05
C ILE A 29 7.60 14.70 4.51
N THR A 30 6.45 14.87 5.17
CA THR A 30 6.24 14.32 6.51
C THR A 30 5.90 12.83 6.42
N ARG A 31 6.61 12.01 7.18
CA ARG A 31 6.35 10.57 7.30
C ARG A 31 5.41 10.29 8.48
N MET A 32 4.44 9.42 8.24
CA MET A 32 3.53 8.90 9.25
C MET A 32 4.17 7.70 9.97
N ASP A 33 4.08 7.69 11.31
CA ASP A 33 4.52 6.54 12.09
C ASP A 33 3.54 5.38 11.99
N ARG A 34 4.08 4.17 11.87
CA ARG A 34 3.31 2.93 11.78
C ARG A 34 3.84 1.91 12.78
N PRO A 35 2.97 1.08 13.38
CA PRO A 35 3.41 -0.08 14.14
C PRO A 35 4.14 -1.08 13.23
N ALA A 36 5.14 -1.77 13.79
CA ALA A 36 5.83 -2.85 13.08
C ALA A 36 4.90 -4.05 12.86
N TYR A 37 5.13 -4.82 11.78
CA TYR A 37 4.40 -6.06 11.47
C TYR A 37 2.87 -5.89 11.35
N SER A 38 2.41 -4.77 10.78
CA SER A 38 0.98 -4.51 10.59
C SER A 38 0.61 -4.36 9.10
N PRO A 39 0.66 -5.46 8.32
CA PRO A 39 0.27 -5.44 6.90
C PRO A 39 -1.22 -5.10 6.73
N ASP A 40 -2.10 -5.54 7.65
CA ASP A 40 -3.54 -5.25 7.69
C ASP A 40 -3.85 -3.74 7.67
N LEU A 41 -2.89 -2.94 8.16
CA LEU A 41 -2.96 -1.48 8.28
C LEU A 41 -2.27 -0.76 7.11
N ASN A 42 -1.87 -1.48 6.07
CA ASN A 42 -1.22 -0.94 4.89
C ASN A 42 -2.15 -1.06 3.66
N PRO A 43 -2.78 0.03 3.20
CA PRO A 43 -3.68 -0.01 2.05
C PRO A 43 -3.03 -0.62 0.79
N ILE A 44 -1.72 -0.42 0.60
CA ILE A 44 -1.04 -0.88 -0.61
C ILE A 44 -1.00 -2.42 -0.72
N GLU A 45 -1.01 -3.16 0.39
CA GLU A 45 -1.02 -4.63 0.36
C GLU A 45 -2.32 -5.15 -0.27
N HIS A 46 -3.44 -4.47 0.01
CA HIS A 46 -4.73 -4.78 -0.62
C HIS A 46 -4.74 -4.43 -2.10
N VAL A 47 -4.08 -3.33 -2.49
CA VAL A 47 -3.94 -2.96 -3.90
C VAL A 47 -3.08 -4.00 -4.63
N TRP A 48 -2.01 -4.51 -4.01
CA TRP A 48 -1.20 -5.59 -4.56
C TRP A 48 -1.98 -6.90 -4.70
N ASP A 49 -2.78 -7.28 -3.71
CA ASP A 49 -3.67 -8.45 -3.80
C ASP A 49 -4.68 -8.29 -4.95
N MET A 50 -5.32 -7.12 -5.07
CA MET A 50 -6.24 -6.82 -6.16
C MET A 50 -5.56 -6.94 -7.53
N LEU A 51 -4.35 -6.38 -7.68
CA LEU A 51 -3.58 -6.48 -8.90
C LEU A 51 -3.23 -7.95 -9.21
N GLY A 52 -2.74 -8.70 -8.22
CA GLY A 52 -2.41 -10.12 -8.36
C GLY A 52 -3.61 -10.95 -8.83
N ARG A 53 -4.80 -10.73 -8.25
CA ARG A 53 -6.03 -11.41 -8.65
C ARG A 53 -6.45 -11.08 -10.10
N ARG A 54 -6.29 -9.82 -10.53
CA ARG A 54 -6.59 -9.39 -11.90
C ARG A 54 -5.64 -10.04 -12.93
N ILE A 55 -4.35 -10.10 -12.61
CA ILE A 55 -3.36 -10.80 -13.45
C ILE A 55 -3.65 -12.30 -13.51
N ALA A 56 -3.99 -12.93 -12.38
CA ALA A 56 -4.35 -14.35 -12.34
C ALA A 56 -5.62 -14.66 -13.16
N ALA A 57 -6.55 -13.71 -13.26
CA ALA A 57 -7.78 -13.82 -14.05
C ALA A 57 -7.61 -13.42 -15.53
N SER A 58 -6.43 -12.93 -15.93
CA SER A 58 -6.20 -12.46 -17.30
C SER A 58 -6.24 -13.60 -18.31
N LEU A 59 -6.86 -13.36 -19.47
CA LEU A 59 -7.01 -14.33 -20.56
C LEU A 59 -6.59 -13.71 -21.90
N PRO A 60 -5.55 -14.25 -22.58
CA PRO A 60 -4.67 -15.32 -22.11
C PRO A 60 -3.79 -14.88 -20.94
N PRO A 61 -3.34 -15.82 -20.08
CA PRO A 61 -2.41 -15.49 -19.00
C PRO A 61 -1.05 -15.07 -19.59
N PRO A 62 -0.34 -14.10 -18.98
CA PRO A 62 1.00 -13.73 -19.42
C PRO A 62 1.97 -14.90 -19.24
N THR A 63 2.73 -15.22 -20.28
CA THR A 63 3.65 -16.38 -20.31
C THR A 63 5.12 -15.98 -20.25
N CYS A 64 5.42 -14.69 -20.43
CA CYS A 64 6.78 -14.15 -20.35
C CYS A 64 6.85 -12.81 -19.61
N LEU A 65 8.07 -12.40 -19.22
CA LEU A 65 8.29 -11.17 -18.46
C LEU A 65 7.77 -9.89 -19.18
N PRO A 66 7.95 -9.71 -20.50
CA PRO A 66 7.38 -8.55 -21.20
C PRO A 66 5.85 -8.49 -21.15
N GLU A 67 5.18 -9.64 -21.33
CA GLU A 67 3.73 -9.75 -21.25
C GLU A 67 3.24 -9.46 -19.83
N LEU A 68 3.89 -10.05 -18.82
CA LEU A 68 3.55 -9.81 -17.41
C LEU A 68 3.70 -8.32 -17.05
N ARG A 69 4.79 -7.68 -17.49
CA ARG A 69 5.01 -6.25 -17.26
C ARG A 69 3.91 -5.40 -17.91
N ARG A 70 3.52 -5.73 -19.15
CA ARG A 70 2.44 -5.03 -19.85
C ARG A 70 1.11 -5.18 -19.10
N ALA A 71 0.74 -6.42 -18.76
CA ALA A 71 -0.48 -6.72 -18.06
C ALA A 71 -0.54 -6.02 -16.68
N LEU A 72 0.56 -5.98 -15.93
CA LEU A 72 0.64 -5.27 -14.65
C LEU A 72 0.39 -3.77 -14.80
N LEU A 73 0.95 -3.13 -15.82
CA LEU A 73 0.74 -1.69 -16.08
C LEU A 73 -0.69 -1.41 -16.52
N ASP A 74 -1.24 -2.24 -17.40
CA ASP A 74 -2.59 -2.08 -17.91
C ASP A 74 -3.62 -2.29 -16.79
N GLU A 75 -3.49 -3.36 -16.00
CA GLU A 75 -4.37 -3.61 -14.86
C GLU A 75 -4.24 -2.57 -13.76
N TRP A 76 -3.03 -2.06 -13.49
CA TRP A 76 -2.82 -0.97 -12.54
C TRP A 76 -3.64 0.28 -12.93
N CYS A 77 -3.60 0.66 -14.21
CA CYS A 77 -4.40 1.78 -14.72
C CYS A 77 -5.92 1.50 -14.68
N ASN A 78 -6.31 0.23 -14.68
CA ASN A 78 -7.71 -0.20 -14.62
C ASN A 78 -8.22 -0.42 -13.19
N ILE A 79 -7.39 -0.25 -12.15
CA ILE A 79 -7.86 -0.28 -10.76
C ILE A 79 -8.76 0.95 -10.54
N PRO A 80 -10.05 0.76 -10.22
CA PRO A 80 -10.96 1.87 -10.01
C PRO A 80 -10.53 2.72 -8.80
N GLN A 81 -10.49 4.03 -8.99
CA GLN A 81 -10.01 4.96 -7.97
C GLN A 81 -10.89 4.92 -6.69
N ASP A 82 -12.18 4.64 -6.82
CA ASP A 82 -13.10 4.44 -5.69
C ASP A 82 -12.70 3.24 -4.82
N GLN A 83 -12.17 2.16 -5.39
CA GLN A 83 -11.64 1.04 -4.61
C GLN A 83 -10.43 1.48 -3.77
N ILE A 84 -9.53 2.28 -4.34
CA ILE A 84 -8.39 2.86 -3.61
C ILE A 84 -8.87 3.80 -2.51
N TYR A 85 -9.82 4.69 -2.80
CA TYR A 85 -10.39 5.58 -1.80
C TYR A 85 -11.06 4.82 -0.65
N ASN A 86 -11.84 3.78 -0.96
CA ASN A 86 -12.48 2.95 0.06
C ASN A 86 -11.46 2.26 0.97
N LEU A 87 -10.33 1.80 0.43
CA LEU A 87 -9.24 1.23 1.23
C LEU A 87 -8.66 2.29 2.18
N ILE A 88 -8.32 3.47 1.67
CA ILE A 88 -7.77 4.58 2.48
C ILE A 88 -8.76 4.99 3.58
N LEU A 89 -10.03 5.22 3.22
CA LEU A 89 -11.09 5.62 4.15
C LEU A 89 -11.38 4.55 5.21
N SER A 90 -11.05 3.29 4.96
CA SER A 90 -11.22 2.20 5.93
C SER A 90 -10.15 2.20 7.04
N ILE A 91 -8.98 2.83 6.83
CA ILE A 91 -7.83 2.74 7.76
C ILE A 91 -8.17 3.16 9.19
N PRO A 92 -8.88 4.27 9.45
CA PRO A 92 -9.25 4.64 10.81
C PRO A 92 -10.08 3.57 11.53
N ARG A 93 -10.94 2.83 10.80
CA ARG A 93 -11.69 1.71 11.38
C ARG A 93 -10.77 0.54 11.71
N ARG A 94 -9.88 0.16 10.78
CA ARG A 94 -8.91 -0.93 10.99
C ARG A 94 -7.97 -0.66 12.17
N TRP A 95 -7.56 0.60 12.34
CA TRP A 95 -6.80 1.04 13.52
C TRP A 95 -7.56 0.84 14.82
N LYS A 96 -8.86 1.22 14.86
CA LYS A 96 -9.71 0.96 16.02
C LYS A 96 -9.84 -0.53 16.31
N ASP A 97 -10.02 -1.35 15.26
CA ASP A 97 -10.12 -2.80 15.38
C ASP A 97 -8.81 -3.41 15.93
N CYS A 98 -7.65 -2.92 15.47
CA CYS A 98 -6.33 -3.32 15.97
C CYS A 98 -6.11 -2.90 17.44
N ILE A 99 -6.55 -1.70 17.83
CA ILE A 99 -6.49 -1.28 19.23
C ILE A 99 -7.42 -2.15 20.09
N ALA A 100 -8.63 -2.44 19.62
CA ALA A 100 -9.58 -3.31 20.31
C ALA A 100 -9.09 -4.75 20.43
N SER A 101 -8.26 -5.21 19.49
CA SER A 101 -7.60 -6.52 19.53
C SER A 101 -6.29 -6.52 20.35
N SER A 102 -5.93 -5.39 20.99
CA SER A 102 -4.66 -5.20 21.69
C SER A 102 -3.43 -5.47 20.81
N GLY A 103 -3.48 -5.03 19.55
CA GLY A 103 -2.39 -5.17 18.59
C GLY A 103 -2.29 -6.54 17.92
N ARG A 104 -3.29 -7.43 18.11
CA ARG A 104 -3.35 -8.73 17.44
C ARG A 104 -3.89 -8.58 16.01
N HIS A 105 -3.64 -9.61 15.21
CA HIS A 105 -4.12 -9.72 13.82
C HIS A 105 -5.62 -9.38 13.71
N THR A 106 -5.98 -8.64 12.67
CA THR A 106 -7.36 -8.25 12.36
C THR A 106 -7.87 -8.99 11.12
N PRO A 107 -9.18 -9.05 10.81
CA PRO A 107 -9.65 -9.80 9.65
C PRO A 107 -9.31 -9.20 8.27
N TYR A 108 -8.54 -8.11 8.24
CA TYR A 108 -8.22 -7.37 7.02
C TYR A 108 -6.96 -7.92 6.40
#